data_AF-A0AAV5Z9U5-F1
#
_entry.id   AF-A0AAV5Z9U5-F1
#
_cell.length_a   1.000
_cell.length_b   1.000
_cell.length_c   1.000
_cell.angle_alpha   90.00
_cell.angle_beta   90.00
_cell.angle_gamma   90.00
#
_symmetry.space_group_name_H-M   'P 1'
#
loop_
_entity.id
_entity.type
_entity.pdbx_description
1 polymer ?
#
loop_
_entity_poly.entity_id
_entity_poly.type
_entity_poly.pdbx_seq_one_letter_code
_entity_poly.pdbx_strand_id
1 'polypeptide(L)'
;MAKKLTMLVSMLLVVAVMTVPAFALNVPFMKHHETGSISAIDKDAKTFTLTGDKDQKKYTFEMKDRAALANLRTGEHVRVSFKKEGARLIATDVTERAAKTASRR
;
A
#
# COMPACT_ATOMS: atom_id res chain seq x y z
N MET A 1 -67.23 16.80 -13.93
CA MET A 1 -66.13 16.92 -12.96
C MET A 1 -65.70 15.52 -12.52
N ALA A 2 -64.38 15.26 -12.60
CA ALA A 2 -63.53 14.20 -12.00
C ALA A 2 -64.19 12.87 -11.56
N LYS A 3 -63.70 11.67 -11.92
CA LYS A 3 -62.35 11.18 -11.63
C LYS A 3 -62.04 9.95 -12.50
N LYS A 4 -61.33 10.14 -13.62
CA LYS A 4 -60.48 9.08 -14.21
C LYS A 4 -59.09 9.27 -13.60
N LEU A 5 -58.92 8.85 -12.36
CA LEU A 5 -57.70 9.08 -11.58
C LEU A 5 -57.30 7.81 -10.83
N THR A 6 -57.07 6.72 -11.56
CA THR A 6 -56.57 5.47 -10.96
C THR A 6 -55.52 4.75 -11.82
N MET A 7 -55.09 5.31 -12.95
CA MET A 7 -54.28 4.56 -13.91
C MET A 7 -52.93 5.23 -14.26
N LEU A 8 -52.30 5.93 -13.31
CA LEU A 8 -50.98 6.56 -13.51
C LEU A 8 -50.15 6.63 -12.22
N VAL A 9 -50.17 5.59 -11.37
CA VAL A 9 -49.37 5.57 -10.12
C VAL A 9 -48.36 4.40 -10.06
N SER A 10 -48.37 3.44 -10.99
CA SER A 10 -47.47 2.28 -10.91
C SER A 10 -46.18 2.37 -11.74
N MET A 11 -45.96 3.45 -12.50
CA MET A 11 -44.82 3.57 -13.43
C MET A 11 -43.84 4.69 -13.05
N LEU A 12 -43.68 4.92 -11.75
CA LEU A 12 -42.62 5.74 -11.14
C LEU A 12 -41.91 4.91 -10.06
N LEU A 13 -41.62 3.63 -10.36
CA LEU A 13 -40.50 2.94 -9.70
C LEU A 13 -39.21 3.49 -10.31
N VAL A 14 -38.98 4.78 -10.02
CA VAL A 14 -37.76 5.50 -10.36
C VAL A 14 -36.61 4.69 -9.81
N VAL A 15 -35.71 4.37 -10.72
CA VAL A 15 -34.37 3.84 -10.49
C VAL A 15 -33.64 4.78 -9.52
N ALA A 16 -33.92 4.62 -8.22
CA ALA A 16 -33.15 5.21 -7.15
C ALA A 16 -31.93 4.31 -6.88
N VAL A 17 -31.17 4.00 -7.94
CA VAL A 17 -29.78 3.54 -7.83
C VAL A 17 -28.92 4.80 -7.82
N MET A 18 -29.23 5.75 -6.94
CA MET A 18 -28.34 6.86 -6.66
C MET A 18 -27.28 6.37 -5.68
N THR A 19 -26.24 5.77 -6.26
CA THR A 19 -24.84 6.07 -5.96
C THR A 19 -24.58 6.59 -4.54
N VAL A 20 -24.57 5.71 -3.55
CA VAL A 20 -23.85 6.02 -2.31
C VAL A 20 -22.37 5.74 -2.60
N PRO A 21 -21.47 6.74 -2.57
CA PRO A 21 -20.06 6.48 -2.75
C PRO A 21 -19.59 5.50 -1.68
N ALA A 22 -18.96 4.45 -2.18
CA ALA A 22 -18.41 3.39 -1.39
C ALA A 22 -17.31 3.92 -0.44
N PHE A 23 -17.36 3.46 0.81
CA PHE A 23 -16.23 3.45 1.75
C PHE A 23 -15.61 4.81 2.15
N ALA A 24 -16.25 5.49 3.11
CA ALA A 24 -15.54 6.33 4.09
C ALA A 24 -15.06 5.47 5.30
N LEU A 25 -14.59 4.24 5.06
CA LEU A 25 -13.87 3.48 6.08
C LEU A 25 -12.44 4.03 6.10
N ASN A 26 -12.25 5.13 6.83
CA ASN A 26 -10.95 5.62 7.27
C ASN A 26 -10.38 4.58 8.26
N VAL A 27 -9.92 3.46 7.74
CA VAL A 27 -9.16 2.49 8.52
C VAL A 27 -7.85 3.16 8.89
N PRO A 28 -7.54 3.30 10.20
CA PRO A 28 -6.32 3.93 10.64
C PRO A 28 -5.16 3.19 9.99
N PHE A 29 -4.42 3.95 9.18
CA PHE A 29 -3.20 3.62 8.48
C PHE A 29 -2.41 2.48 9.14
N MET A 30 -2.74 1.24 8.80
CA MET A 30 -1.97 0.09 9.27
C MET A 30 -0.61 0.22 8.59
N LYS A 31 0.42 0.52 9.38
CA LYS A 31 1.80 0.60 8.90
C LYS A 31 2.18 -0.78 8.35
N HIS A 32 2.06 -0.94 7.04
CA HIS A 32 2.51 -2.12 6.36
C HIS A 32 4.02 -2.14 6.45
N HIS A 33 4.56 -3.27 6.88
CA HIS A 33 5.99 -3.47 6.92
C HIS A 33 6.32 -4.79 6.23
N GLU A 34 7.39 -4.76 5.44
CA GLU A 34 7.96 -5.94 4.79
C GLU A 34 9.38 -6.13 5.33
N THR A 35 9.77 -7.38 5.51
CA THR A 35 11.15 -7.72 5.90
C THR A 35 11.76 -8.57 4.81
N GLY A 36 13.01 -8.29 4.49
CA GLY A 36 13.68 -9.02 3.42
C GLY A 36 15.06 -8.48 3.12
N SER A 37 15.65 -9.05 2.09
CA SER A 37 16.98 -8.66 1.62
C SER A 37 16.87 -7.73 0.42
N ILE A 38 17.65 -6.65 0.40
CA ILE A 38 17.70 -5.74 -0.75
C ILE A 38 18.37 -6.47 -1.91
N SER A 39 17.67 -6.63 -3.03
CA SER A 39 18.18 -7.32 -4.22
C SER A 39 18.68 -6.36 -5.31
N ALA A 40 18.14 -5.13 -5.35
CA ALA A 40 18.57 -4.10 -6.30
C ALA A 40 18.31 -2.70 -5.76
N ILE A 41 19.08 -1.71 -6.21
CA ILE A 41 18.92 -0.29 -5.86
C ILE A 41 19.06 0.52 -7.14
N ASP A 42 18.06 1.34 -7.45
CA ASP A 42 18.07 2.28 -8.56
C ASP A 42 18.00 3.71 -8.00
N LYS A 43 19.16 4.39 -8.03
CA LYS A 43 19.31 5.76 -7.50
C LYS A 43 18.70 6.81 -8.43
N ASP A 44 18.59 6.51 -9.72
CA ASP A 44 18.05 7.43 -10.73
C ASP A 44 16.52 7.43 -10.67
N ALA A 45 15.93 6.22 -10.62
CA ALA A 45 14.50 6.03 -10.44
C ALA A 45 14.02 6.28 -9.00
N LYS A 46 14.95 6.42 -8.04
CA LYS A 46 14.68 6.55 -6.60
C LYS A 46 13.89 5.36 -6.04
N THR A 47 14.26 4.17 -6.48
CA THR A 47 13.61 2.92 -6.06
C THR A 47 14.62 1.91 -5.56
N PHE A 48 14.16 0.97 -4.76
CA PHE A 48 14.94 -0.22 -4.42
C PHE A 48 14.04 -1.45 -4.45
N THR A 49 14.62 -2.60 -4.75
CA THR A 49 13.92 -3.88 -4.77
C THR A 49 14.33 -4.69 -3.55
N LEU A 50 13.34 -5.21 -2.84
CA LEU A 50 13.49 -6.09 -1.69
C LEU A 50 12.89 -7.46 -2.01
N THR A 51 13.62 -8.52 -1.69
CA THR A 51 13.12 -9.89 -1.72
C THR A 51 12.57 -10.22 -0.33
N GLY A 52 11.25 -10.37 -0.22
CA GLY A 52 10.56 -10.61 1.05
C GLY A 52 10.93 -11.98 1.63
N ASP A 53 11.16 -12.04 2.94
CA ASP A 53 11.51 -13.31 3.60
C ASP A 53 10.34 -14.31 3.58
N LYS A 54 9.11 -13.78 3.71
CA LYS A 54 7.90 -14.57 3.93
C LYS A 54 7.47 -15.34 2.69
N ASP A 55 7.58 -14.71 1.54
CA ASP A 55 7.04 -15.21 0.27
C ASP A 55 8.08 -15.27 -0.84
N GLN A 56 9.32 -14.86 -0.56
CA GLN A 56 10.45 -14.84 -1.51
C GLN A 56 10.14 -14.05 -2.79
N LYS A 57 9.16 -13.14 -2.75
CA LYS A 57 8.80 -12.28 -3.88
C LYS A 57 9.61 -11.01 -3.86
N LYS A 58 9.80 -10.44 -5.05
CA LYS A 58 10.44 -9.14 -5.24
C LYS A 58 9.41 -8.04 -5.17
N TYR A 59 9.67 -7.07 -4.31
CA TYR A 59 8.89 -5.87 -4.11
C TYR A 59 9.74 -4.65 -4.44
N THR A 60 9.27 -3.80 -5.34
CA THR A 60 9.92 -2.53 -5.64
C THR A 60 9.26 -1.43 -4.84
N PHE A 61 10.07 -0.74 -4.05
CA PHE A 61 9.66 0.38 -3.22
C PHE A 61 10.25 1.69 -3.75
N GLU A 62 9.43 2.71 -3.85
CA GLU A 62 9.85 4.10 -4.07
C GLU A 62 10.32 4.71 -2.76
N MET A 63 11.48 5.37 -2.77
CA MET A 63 11.98 6.08 -1.59
C MET A 63 12.27 7.54 -1.91
N LYS A 64 11.48 8.44 -1.29
CA LYS A 64 11.62 9.88 -1.50
C LYS A 64 12.87 10.44 -0.85
N ASP A 65 13.32 9.83 0.26
CA ASP A 65 14.54 10.21 0.95
C ASP A 65 15.77 9.65 0.22
N ARG A 66 16.54 10.56 -0.41
CA ARG A 66 17.78 10.22 -1.12
C ARG A 66 18.90 9.79 -0.18
N ALA A 67 18.99 10.34 1.02
CA ALA A 67 20.03 9.99 1.97
C ALA A 67 19.80 8.57 2.50
N ALA A 68 18.56 8.25 2.85
CA ALA A 68 18.17 6.89 3.20
C ALA A 68 18.50 5.90 2.07
N LEU A 69 18.19 6.26 0.81
CA LEU A 69 18.45 5.38 -0.35
C LEU A 69 19.93 5.18 -0.61
N ALA A 70 20.75 6.20 -0.37
CA ALA A 70 22.19 6.14 -0.55
C ALA A 70 22.87 5.23 0.50
N ASN A 71 22.28 5.09 1.68
CA ASN A 71 22.80 4.25 2.76
C ASN A 71 22.48 2.76 2.57
N LEU A 72 21.45 2.43 1.77
CA LEU A 72 21.07 1.05 1.51
C LEU A 72 22.13 0.30 0.69
N ARG A 73 22.29 -0.99 0.97
CA ARG A 73 23.19 -1.89 0.24
C ARG A 73 22.47 -3.13 -0.25
N THR A 74 22.84 -3.59 -1.45
CA THR A 74 22.38 -4.89 -1.94
C THR A 74 22.91 -6.02 -1.04
N GLY A 75 22.07 -7.02 -0.76
CA GLY A 75 22.34 -8.11 0.16
C GLY A 75 22.02 -7.80 1.63
N GLU A 76 21.70 -6.55 1.95
CA GLU A 76 21.39 -6.13 3.30
C GLU A 76 19.99 -6.59 3.73
N HIS A 77 19.88 -7.09 4.96
CA HIS A 77 18.61 -7.52 5.55
C HIS A 77 17.95 -6.37 6.31
N VAL A 78 16.81 -5.92 5.83
CA VAL A 78 16.15 -4.72 6.33
C VAL A 78 14.67 -4.96 6.61
N ARG A 79 14.11 -4.11 7.47
CA ARG A 79 12.68 -3.94 7.66
C ARG A 79 12.25 -2.62 7.04
N VAL A 80 11.37 -2.70 6.05
CA VAL A 80 10.82 -1.54 5.33
C VAL A 80 9.41 -1.29 5.82
N SER A 81 9.16 -0.12 6.41
CA SER A 81 7.80 0.37 6.60
C SER A 81 7.39 1.16 5.36
N PHE A 82 6.20 0.88 4.83
CA PHE A 82 5.74 1.48 3.59
C PHE A 82 4.28 1.94 3.63
N LYS A 83 3.95 2.91 2.79
CA LYS A 83 2.59 3.30 2.44
C LYS A 83 2.26 2.73 1.07
N LYS A 84 1.03 2.24 0.90
CA LYS A 84 0.52 1.89 -0.43
C LYS A 84 -0.32 3.04 -0.96
N GLU A 85 0.11 3.64 -2.06
CA GLU A 85 -0.62 4.69 -2.78
C GLU A 85 -1.01 4.14 -4.16
N GLY A 86 -2.23 3.60 -4.26
CA GLY A 86 -2.69 2.90 -5.48
C GLY A 86 -1.84 1.66 -5.77
N ALA A 87 -1.14 1.68 -6.91
CA ALA A 87 -0.21 0.62 -7.32
C ALA A 87 1.23 0.82 -6.80
N ARG A 88 1.53 1.98 -6.17
CA ARG A 88 2.89 2.32 -5.73
C ARG A 88 3.10 1.94 -4.27
N LEU A 89 4.29 1.41 -3.99
CA LEU A 89 4.75 1.11 -2.63
C LEU A 89 5.79 2.15 -2.26
N ILE A 90 5.46 3.06 -1.35
CA ILE A 90 6.33 4.16 -0.94
C ILE A 90 6.95 3.81 0.41
N ALA A 91 8.25 3.54 0.42
CA ALA A 91 9.00 3.35 1.65
C ALA A 91 9.02 4.66 2.46
N THR A 92 8.61 4.57 3.72
CA THR A 92 8.63 5.68 4.68
C THR A 92 9.77 5.58 5.66
N ASP A 93 10.20 4.37 5.95
CA ASP A 93 11.24 4.09 6.92
C ASP A 93 11.90 2.76 6.57
N VAL A 94 13.23 2.72 6.63
CA VAL A 94 14.01 1.51 6.41
C VAL A 94 14.95 1.37 7.58
N THR A 95 14.73 0.32 8.36
CA THR A 95 15.56 0.01 9.53
C THR A 95 16.37 -1.24 9.24
N GLU A 96 17.67 -1.16 9.51
CA GLU A 96 18.52 -2.36 9.52
C GLU A 96 17.92 -3.33 10.52
N ARG A 97 17.54 -4.51 10.06
CA ARG A 97 17.21 -5.57 10.99
C ARG A 97 18.55 -6.13 11.43
N ALA A 98 19.07 -5.63 12.55
CA ALA A 98 20.15 -6.33 13.25
C ALA A 98 19.67 -7.77 13.43
N ALA A 99 20.24 -8.70 12.65
CA ALA A 99 19.96 -10.12 12.78
C ALA A 99 20.15 -10.41 14.25
N LYS A 100 19.06 -10.80 14.94
CA LYS A 100 19.04 -11.01 16.39
C LYS A 100 20.36 -11.64 16.80
N THR A 101 21.20 -10.82 17.42
CA THR A 101 22.29 -11.19 18.31
C THR A 101 22.72 -12.65 18.15
N ALA A 102 23.54 -12.92 17.13
CA ALA A 102 24.50 -14.03 17.15
C ALA A 102 25.59 -13.75 18.20
N SER A 103 25.19 -13.42 19.42
CA SER A 103 26.04 -13.06 20.54
C SER A 103 25.27 -13.29 21.85
N ARG A 104 24.89 -14.55 22.09
CA ARG A 104 24.83 -15.05 23.46
C ARG A 104 25.93 -16.09 23.56
N ARG A 105 27.05 -15.64 24.15
CA ARG A 105 28.18 -16.45 24.60
C ARG A 105 27.72 -17.69 25.36
#